data_AF-A0A524KM82-F1
#
_entry.id   AF-A0A524KM82-F1
#
_cell.length_a   1.000
_cell.length_b   1.000
_cell.length_c   1.000
_cell.angle_alpha   90.00
_cell.angle_beta   90.00
_cell.angle_gamma   90.00
#
_symmetry.space_group_name_H-M   'P 1'
#
loop_
_entity.id
_entity.type
_entity.pdbx_description
1 polymer ?
#
loop_
_entity_poly.entity_id
_entity_poly.type
_entity_poly.pdbx_seq_one_letter_code
_entity_poly.pdbx_strand_id
1 'polypeptide(L)'
;MQSALPSLFRSLLGMLGLALIGVLGLPVAGYLVGKRVIGAYQGKLGLRDYLDSIYSAAASGEVLAWWLLLTPILVAIVWYLVVRVARRLIS
;
A
#
# COMPACT_ATOMS: atom_id res chain seq x y z
N MET A 1 -13.62 -32.18 -7.71
CA MET A 1 -13.36 -31.01 -6.82
C MET A 1 -11.86 -30.89 -6.61
N GLN A 2 -11.14 -30.31 -7.58
CA GLN A 2 -9.68 -30.17 -7.54
C GLN A 2 -9.33 -28.87 -6.80
N SER A 3 -8.73 -29.02 -5.60
CA SER A 3 -7.90 -28.06 -4.87
C SER A 3 -8.12 -26.56 -5.17
N ALA A 4 -9.21 -25.96 -4.67
CA ALA A 4 -9.38 -24.50 -4.64
C ALA A 4 -8.53 -23.82 -3.54
N LEU A 5 -8.16 -24.58 -2.50
CA LEU A 5 -7.35 -24.11 -1.37
C LEU A 5 -5.98 -23.50 -1.74
N PRO A 6 -5.18 -24.07 -2.66
CA PRO A 6 -3.84 -23.55 -2.98
C PRO A 6 -3.88 -22.20 -3.71
N SER A 7 -4.91 -21.94 -4.54
CA SER A 7 -5.02 -20.69 -5.30
C SER A 7 -5.49 -19.53 -4.42
N LEU A 8 -6.42 -19.80 -3.51
CA LEU A 8 -6.92 -18.81 -2.54
C LEU A 8 -5.82 -18.42 -1.55
N PHE A 9 -5.07 -19.41 -1.05
CA PHE A 9 -3.92 -19.17 -0.17
C PHE A 9 -2.82 -18.33 -0.84
N ARG A 10 -2.48 -18.62 -2.10
CA ARG A 10 -1.53 -17.79 -2.87
C ARG A 10 -2.00 -16.35 -3.03
N SER A 11 -3.29 -16.14 -3.30
CA SER A 11 -3.87 -14.80 -3.42
C SER A 11 -3.80 -14.03 -2.09
N LEU A 12 -4.10 -14.69 -0.96
CA LEU A 12 -4.00 -14.08 0.37
C LEU A 12 -2.56 -13.70 0.71
N LEU A 13 -1.59 -14.58 0.41
CA LEU A 13 -0.18 -14.26 0.59
C LEU A 13 0.26 -13.07 -0.27
N GLY A 14 -0.21 -13.00 -1.52
CA GLY A 14 0.04 -11.86 -2.39
C GLY A 14 -0.55 -10.56 -1.83
N MET A 15 -1.80 -10.60 -1.35
CA MET A 15 -2.45 -9.46 -0.70
C MET A 15 -1.73 -9.03 0.58
N LEU A 16 -1.29 -9.98 1.40
CA LEU A 16 -0.51 -9.71 2.59
C LEU A 16 0.83 -9.05 2.23
N GLY A 17 1.50 -9.55 1.19
CA GLY A 17 2.74 -8.93 0.69
C GLY A 17 2.53 -7.49 0.25
N LEU A 18 1.47 -7.21 -0.52
CA LEU A 18 1.12 -5.86 -0.94
C LEU A 18 0.75 -4.96 0.25
N ALA A 19 0.02 -5.50 1.24
CA ALA A 19 -0.33 -4.78 2.46
C ALA A 19 0.92 -4.41 3.26
N LEU A 20 1.87 -5.33 3.42
CA LEU A 20 3.13 -5.06 4.13
C LEU A 20 3.98 -4.02 3.40
N ILE A 21 4.04 -4.07 2.07
CA ILE A 21 4.71 -3.04 1.26
C ILE A 21 4.03 -1.68 1.45
N GLY A 22 2.70 -1.64 1.48
CA GLY A 22 1.95 -0.39 1.63
C GLY A 22 2.03 0.21 3.03
N VAL A 23 1.94 -0.63 4.06
CA VAL A 23 1.97 -0.21 5.46
C VAL A 23 3.38 0.15 5.89
N LEU A 24 4.38 -0.66 5.54
CA LEU A 24 5.76 -0.45 6.02
C LEU A 24 6.67 0.13 4.95
N GLY A 25 6.67 -0.46 3.76
CA GLY A 25 7.60 -0.11 2.70
C GLY A 25 7.41 1.32 2.20
N LEU A 26 6.17 1.72 1.88
CA LEU A 26 5.88 3.02 1.33
C LEU A 26 6.17 4.18 2.30
N PRO A 27 5.71 4.16 3.57
CA PRO A 27 6.06 5.22 4.51
C PRO A 27 7.57 5.34 4.73
N VAL A 28 8.29 4.22 4.88
CA VAL A 28 9.75 4.25 5.05
C VAL A 28 10.43 4.82 3.81
N ALA A 29 10.06 4.37 2.61
CA ALA A 29 10.60 4.89 1.35
C ALA A 29 10.28 6.38 1.18
N GLY A 30 9.04 6.80 1.50
CA GLY A 30 8.59 8.18 1.47
C GLY A 30 9.42 9.08 2.39
N TYR A 31 9.69 8.62 3.61
CA TYR A 31 10.57 9.33 4.54
C TYR A 31 12.00 9.45 4.00
N LEU A 32 12.60 8.37 3.50
CA LEU A 32 13.97 8.40 3.00
C LEU A 32 14.12 9.32 1.79
N VAL A 33 13.19 9.21 0.84
CA VAL A 33 13.17 10.04 -0.38
C VAL A 33 12.89 11.49 -0.02
N GLY A 34 11.85 11.78 0.78
CA GLY A 34 11.52 13.15 1.14
C GLY A 34 12.59 13.80 2.01
N LYS A 35 13.26 13.05 2.89
CA LYS A 35 14.40 13.55 3.66
C LYS A 35 15.55 13.99 2.74
N ARG A 36 15.77 13.24 1.66
CA ARG A 36 16.84 13.51 0.69
C ARG A 36 16.48 14.65 -0.29
N VAL A 37 15.21 14.76 -0.68
CA VAL A 37 14.76 15.71 -1.71
C VAL A 37 14.34 17.05 -1.09
N ILE A 38 13.61 17.04 0.02
CA ILE A 38 13.00 18.21 0.65
C ILE A 38 13.85 18.73 1.82
N GLY A 39 14.45 17.81 2.58
CA GLY A 39 15.25 18.13 3.77
C GLY A 39 14.71 17.48 5.04
N ALA A 40 15.23 17.87 6.20
CA ALA A 40 14.86 17.25 7.46
C ALA A 40 13.37 17.47 7.79
N TYR A 41 12.66 16.38 8.10
CA TYR A 41 11.28 16.44 8.59
C TYR A 41 11.22 17.11 9.97
N GLN A 42 10.14 17.85 10.22
CA GLN A 42 9.87 18.46 11.52
C GLN A 42 9.58 17.37 12.57
N GLY A 43 10.23 17.43 13.73
CA GLY A 43 10.11 16.44 14.80
C GLY A 43 11.47 16.11 15.42
N LYS A 44 11.49 15.73 16.71
CA LYS A 44 12.73 15.39 17.43
C LYS A 44 13.16 13.95 17.15
N LEU A 45 12.23 13.07 16.79
CA LEU A 45 12.46 11.63 16.62
C LEU A 45 12.46 11.19 15.14
N GLY A 46 12.35 12.14 14.20
CA GLY A 46 12.52 11.91 12.76
C GLY A 46 11.53 10.90 12.18
N LEU A 47 12.02 9.70 11.84
CA LEU A 47 11.19 8.63 11.24
C LEU A 47 10.01 8.22 12.14
N ARG A 48 10.22 8.19 13.47
CA ARG A 48 9.15 7.78 14.38
C ARG A 48 7.99 8.77 14.35
N ASP A 49 8.27 10.07 14.44
CA ASP A 49 7.25 11.13 14.39
C ASP A 49 6.52 11.12 13.04
N TYR A 50 7.27 10.90 11.96
CA TYR A 50 6.70 10.76 10.62
C TYR A 50 5.74 9.57 10.51
N LEU A 51 6.15 8.39 10.95
CA LEU A 51 5.29 7.19 10.93
C LEU A 51 4.06 7.37 11.83
N ASP A 52 4.26 7.90 13.04
CA ASP A 52 3.18 8.14 13.99
C ASP A 52 2.12 9.08 13.42
N SER A 53 2.54 10.12 12.69
CA SER A 53 1.61 11.05 12.02
C SER A 53 0.72 10.35 10.97
N ILE A 54 1.29 9.42 10.19
CA ILE A 54 0.54 8.67 9.17
C ILE A 54 -0.42 7.69 9.83
N TYR A 55 0.04 6.94 10.83
CA TYR A 55 -0.78 5.93 11.49
C TYR A 55 -1.87 6.52 12.37
N SER A 56 -1.59 7.64 13.06
CA SER A 56 -2.61 8.36 13.82
C SER A 56 -3.68 8.97 12.91
N ALA A 57 -3.31 9.53 11.75
CA ALA A 57 -4.26 9.99 10.73
C ALA A 57 -5.10 8.84 10.17
N ALA A 58 -4.50 7.67 9.91
CA ALA A 58 -5.28 6.50 9.50
C ALA A 58 -6.25 6.05 10.62
N ALA A 59 -5.78 6.00 11.87
CA ALA A 59 -6.59 5.61 13.02
C ALA A 59 -7.73 6.61 13.32
N SER A 60 -7.56 7.90 13.02
CA SER A 60 -8.61 8.92 13.12
C SER A 60 -9.63 8.86 11.98
N GLY A 61 -9.42 7.99 10.98
CA GLY A 61 -10.32 7.79 9.86
C GLY A 61 -10.01 8.67 8.64
N GLU A 62 -8.84 9.30 8.57
CA GLU A 62 -8.47 10.09 7.39
C GLU A 62 -8.29 9.20 6.16
N VAL A 63 -9.14 9.43 5.16
CA VAL A 63 -9.18 8.64 3.93
C VAL A 63 -7.86 8.69 3.18
N LEU A 64 -7.19 9.85 3.15
CA LEU A 64 -5.91 10.01 2.45
C LEU A 64 -4.79 9.17 3.08
N ALA A 65 -4.75 9.05 4.40
CA ALA A 65 -3.80 8.18 5.08
C ALA A 65 -4.04 6.72 4.73
N TRP A 66 -5.31 6.28 4.69
CA TRP A 66 -5.65 4.94 4.22
C TRP A 66 -5.31 4.71 2.74
N TRP A 67 -5.53 5.70 1.88
CA TRP A 67 -5.15 5.59 0.46
C TRP A 67 -3.65 5.41 0.30
N LEU A 68 -2.85 6.16 1.06
CA LEU A 68 -1.40 6.01 1.06
C LEU A 68 -1.00 4.58 1.49
N LEU A 69 -1.50 4.11 2.64
CA LEU A 69 -1.15 2.79 3.19
C LEU A 69 -1.64 1.62 2.32
N LEU A 70 -2.76 1.79 1.61
CA LEU A 70 -3.35 0.77 0.75
C LEU A 70 -2.95 0.91 -0.72
N THR A 71 -2.11 1.89 -1.07
CA THR A 71 -1.75 2.21 -2.45
C THR A 71 -1.33 0.97 -3.27
N PRO A 72 -0.46 0.06 -2.79
CA PRO A 72 -0.05 -1.11 -3.59
C PRO A 72 -1.21 -2.05 -3.91
N ILE A 73 -2.14 -2.21 -2.97
CA ILE A 73 -3.34 -3.02 -3.17
C ILE A 73 -4.26 -2.35 -4.17
N LEU A 74 -4.50 -1.03 -4.02
CA LEU A 74 -5.36 -0.27 -4.92
C LEU A 74 -4.81 -0.29 -6.36
N VAL A 75 -3.51 -0.11 -6.55
CA VAL A 75 -2.85 -0.21 -7.86
C VAL A 75 -3.01 -1.60 -8.46
N ALA A 76 -2.83 -2.66 -7.68
CA ALA A 76 -3.04 -4.03 -8.15
C ALA A 76 -4.50 -4.28 -8.57
N ILE A 77 -5.47 -3.77 -7.82
CA ILE A 77 -6.90 -3.85 -8.15
C ILE A 77 -7.19 -3.12 -9.47
N VAL A 78 -6.70 -1.89 -9.64
CA VAL A 78 -6.89 -1.11 -10.87
C VAL A 78 -6.35 -1.88 -12.07
N TRP A 79 -5.12 -2.38 -12.00
CA TRP A 79 -4.52 -3.17 -13.09
C TRP A 79 -5.31 -4.44 -13.40
N TYR A 80 -5.76 -5.16 -12.37
CA TYR A 80 -6.59 -6.34 -12.55
C TYR A 80 -7.89 -6.02 -13.30
N LEU A 81 -8.57 -4.93 -12.92
CA LEU A 81 -9.80 -4.49 -13.57
C LEU A 81 -9.54 -4.06 -15.02
N VAL A 82 -8.49 -3.28 -15.27
CA VAL A 82 -8.08 -2.85 -16.62
C VAL A 82 -7.84 -4.06 -17.52
N VAL A 83 -7.04 -5.02 -17.08
CA VAL A 83 -6.76 -6.24 -17.85
C VAL A 83 -8.04 -7.04 -18.09
N ARG A 84 -8.93 -7.13 -17.10
CA ARG A 84 -10.20 -7.85 -17.22
C ARG A 84 -11.12 -7.21 -18.24
N VAL A 85 -11.23 -5.87 -18.24
CA VAL A 85 -12.05 -5.13 -19.20
C VAL A 85 -11.45 -5.24 -20.61
N ALA A 86 -10.14 -5.06 -20.75
CA ALA A 86 -9.46 -5.21 -22.04
C ALA A 86 -9.70 -6.59 -22.68
N ARG A 87 -9.64 -7.66 -21.89
CA ARG A 87 -9.95 -9.02 -22.39
C ARG A 87 -11.38 -9.17 -22.87
N ARG A 88 -12.35 -8.52 -22.21
CA ARG A 88 -13.78 -8.57 -22.62
C ARG A 88 -14.08 -7.77 -23.88
N LEU A 89 -13.26 -6.77 -24.20
CA LEU A 89 -13.44 -5.95 -25.40
C LEU A 89 -12.81 -6.58 -26.64
N ILE A 90 -11.87 -7.51 -26.46
CA ILE A 90 -11.15 -8.21 -27.54
C ILE A 90 -11.81 -9.56 -27.88
N SER A 91 -12.58 -10.13 -26.95
CA SER A 91 -13.39 -11.34 -27.14
C SER A 91 -14.74 -11.04 -27.79
#